data_AF-A0A2U1Q400-F1
#
_entry.id   AF-A0A2U1Q400-F1
#
_cell.length_a   1.000
_cell.length_b   1.000
_cell.length_c   1.000
_cell.angle_alpha   90.00
_cell.angle_beta   90.00
_cell.angle_gamma   90.00
#
_symmetry.space_group_name_H-M   'P 1'
#
loop_
_entity.id
_entity.type
_entity.pdbx_description
1 polymer ?
#
loop_
_entity_poly.entity_id
_entity_poly.type
_entity_poly.pdbx_seq_one_letter_code
_entity_poly.pdbx_strand_id
1 'polypeptide(L)'
;MIKLFKVKEKQRELAENSNGKPPVKKQSAGELRLHKDISELNLPKTCSISFPNGKDDLMNFEVTIRPDDGYYVNGTFTFTFQISSIYPHEAPKVKCKTKVYHPNIDLDGNVCLNILREDWKPVLNINTIIYGLYHLFTEPNHEDPLNREAAAVLRDNPKMFESNVRRAMAGIMIKLFKVKEKQRELAENSNGKPPVKKQSAGELRLHKDISELNLPKTCSISFPNGKDDLMNFEVTIRPDDGYYVNGTFTFTFQISSIYPHEAPKVKCKTKVYHPNIDLDGNVCLNILREDWKPVLNINTIIYGLYHLFTEPNHEDPLNREAAAVLRDNPKMFESNVRRAMAGGYVGQTFFTRCI
;
A
#
# COMPACT_ATOMS: atom_id res chain seq x y z
N MET A 1 5.45 40.09 18.09
CA MET A 1 5.25 38.63 18.15
C MET A 1 6.32 37.96 19.05
N ILE A 2 6.56 38.48 20.26
CA ILE A 2 7.60 38.00 21.19
C ILE A 2 6.99 37.94 22.60
N LYS A 3 6.02 37.04 22.83
CA LYS A 3 5.53 36.73 24.20
C LYS A 3 5.08 35.27 24.41
N LEU A 4 5.22 34.35 23.43
CA LEU A 4 4.82 32.95 23.60
C LEU A 4 5.95 31.98 23.96
N PHE A 5 7.23 32.34 23.75
CA PHE A 5 8.36 31.44 24.03
C PHE A 5 8.81 31.42 25.50
N LYS A 6 8.66 32.52 26.25
CA LYS A 6 9.10 32.59 27.66
C LYS A 6 8.21 31.82 28.66
N VAL A 7 6.99 31.45 28.27
CA VAL A 7 6.07 30.69 29.16
C VAL A 7 6.42 29.19 29.17
N LYS A 8 6.94 28.65 28.07
CA LYS A 8 7.34 27.24 27.98
C LYS A 8 8.65 26.92 28.70
N GLU A 9 9.61 27.85 28.71
CA GLU A 9 10.88 27.66 29.44
C GLU A 9 10.68 27.75 30.95
N LYS A 10 9.87 28.70 31.43
CA LYS A 10 9.61 28.86 32.86
C LYS A 10 8.79 27.72 33.47
N GLN A 11 7.93 27.06 32.70
CA GLN A 11 7.22 25.84 33.12
C GLN A 11 8.12 24.60 33.11
N ARG A 12 9.18 24.59 32.30
CA ARG A 12 10.15 23.49 32.23
C ARG A 12 11.12 23.53 33.42
N GLU A 13 11.58 24.72 33.79
CA GLU A 13 12.43 24.92 34.99
C GLU A 13 11.68 24.67 36.31
N LEU A 14 10.36 24.93 36.38
CA LEU A 14 9.55 24.62 37.57
C LEU A 14 9.24 23.12 37.72
N ALA A 15 9.28 22.34 36.64
CA ALA A 15 9.06 20.90 36.68
C ALA A 15 10.33 20.11 37.08
N GLU A 16 11.52 20.68 36.86
CA GLU A 16 12.80 20.04 37.17
C GLU A 16 13.17 20.09 38.66
N ASN A 17 12.44 20.85 39.48
CA ASN A 17 12.72 21.04 40.91
C ASN A 17 11.69 20.43 41.89
N SER A 18 10.88 19.45 41.46
CA SER A 18 9.97 18.74 42.39
C SER A 18 10.20 17.22 42.42
N ASN A 19 10.83 16.78 43.50
CA ASN A 19 10.82 15.43 44.10
C ASN A 19 10.68 14.22 43.17
N GLY A 20 11.82 13.61 42.81
CA GLY A 20 12.09 12.19 43.11
C GLY A 20 11.15 11.11 42.58
N LYS A 21 10.34 11.36 41.55
CA LYS A 21 9.65 10.30 40.80
C LYS A 21 10.31 10.14 39.43
N PRO A 22 10.63 8.90 38.99
CA PRO A 22 11.16 8.68 37.66
C PRO A 22 10.19 9.27 36.63
N PRO A 23 10.69 9.90 35.55
CA PRO A 23 9.84 10.54 34.57
C PRO A 23 8.86 9.52 34.01
N VAL A 24 7.55 9.78 34.20
CA VAL A 24 6.49 8.95 33.62
C VAL A 24 6.68 8.99 32.11
N LYS A 25 7.04 7.84 31.52
CA LYS A 25 7.24 7.69 30.08
C LYS A 25 5.91 8.06 29.41
N LYS A 26 5.87 9.17 28.67
CA LYS A 26 4.66 9.58 27.94
C LYS A 26 4.31 8.49 26.93
N GLN A 27 3.17 7.84 27.12
CA GLN A 27 2.67 6.83 26.19
C GLN A 27 2.35 7.48 24.84
N SER A 28 2.69 6.79 23.76
CA SER A 28 2.31 7.18 22.41
C SER A 28 0.81 7.04 22.17
N ALA A 29 0.28 7.74 21.17
CA ALA A 29 -1.13 7.61 20.80
C ALA A 29 -1.50 6.16 20.43
N GLY A 30 -0.59 5.42 19.79
CA GLY A 30 -0.79 4.01 19.46
C GLY A 30 -0.81 3.09 20.67
N GLU A 31 0.06 3.34 21.67
CA GLU A 31 0.01 2.61 22.95
C GLU A 31 -1.32 2.87 23.67
N LEU A 32 -1.74 4.14 23.78
CA LEU A 32 -3.02 4.50 24.41
C LEU A 32 -4.22 3.84 23.71
N ARG A 33 -4.21 3.83 22.37
CA ARG A 33 -5.24 3.18 21.58
C ARG A 33 -5.24 1.66 21.76
N LEU A 34 -4.07 1.03 21.76
CA LEU A 34 -3.94 -0.41 21.98
C LEU A 34 -4.41 -0.81 23.38
N HIS A 35 -4.03 -0.06 24.41
CA HIS A 35 -4.51 -0.27 25.78
C HIS A 35 -6.04 -0.31 25.84
N LYS A 36 -6.70 0.63 25.17
CA LYS A 36 -8.16 0.65 25.06
C LYS A 36 -8.68 -0.61 24.37
N ASP A 37 -8.15 -0.93 23.18
CA ASP A 37 -8.57 -2.11 22.42
C ASP A 37 -8.41 -3.42 23.21
N ILE A 38 -7.31 -3.57 23.95
CA ILE A 38 -7.06 -4.75 24.81
C ILE A 38 -8.04 -4.79 26.00
N SER A 39 -8.32 -3.64 26.61
CA SER A 39 -9.27 -3.56 27.74
C SER A 39 -10.73 -3.83 27.36
N GLU A 40 -11.08 -3.58 26.09
CA GLU A 40 -12.42 -3.76 25.52
C GLU A 40 -12.54 -5.08 24.73
N LEU A 41 -11.55 -5.98 24.82
CA LEU A 41 -11.60 -7.28 24.14
C LEU A 41 -12.83 -8.08 24.58
N ASN A 42 -13.60 -8.50 23.59
CA ASN A 42 -14.73 -9.39 23.78
C ASN A 42 -14.58 -10.59 22.84
N LEU A 43 -13.77 -11.55 23.29
CA LEU A 43 -13.37 -12.70 22.50
C LEU A 43 -14.35 -13.86 22.64
N PRO A 44 -14.57 -14.65 21.57
CA PRO A 44 -15.18 -15.96 21.69
C PRO A 44 -14.44 -16.84 22.71
N LYS A 45 -15.14 -17.78 23.36
CA LYS A 45 -14.52 -18.74 24.30
C LYS A 45 -13.42 -19.59 23.66
N THR A 46 -13.48 -19.72 22.34
CA THR A 46 -12.52 -20.42 21.49
C THR A 46 -11.24 -19.62 21.23
N CYS A 47 -11.17 -18.36 21.66
CA CYS A 47 -10.02 -17.48 21.47
C CYS A 47 -9.40 -17.09 22.81
N SER A 48 -8.07 -17.04 22.86
CA SER A 48 -7.32 -16.61 24.05
C SER A 48 -6.11 -15.78 23.66
N ILE A 49 -5.83 -14.73 24.42
CA ILE A 49 -4.66 -13.86 24.25
C ILE A 49 -3.57 -14.19 25.27
N SER A 50 -2.30 -14.12 24.88
CA SER A 50 -1.14 -14.27 25.77
C SER A 50 -0.05 -13.25 25.43
N PHE A 51 0.75 -12.88 26.44
CA PHE A 51 1.84 -11.91 26.32
C PHE A 51 3.17 -12.62 26.65
N PRO A 52 3.84 -13.24 25.66
CA PRO A 52 4.99 -14.12 25.91
C PRO A 52 6.20 -13.38 26.49
N ASN A 53 6.33 -12.08 26.23
CA ASN A 53 7.43 -11.25 26.72
C ASN A 53 7.12 -10.56 28.06
N GLY A 54 6.01 -10.92 28.72
CA GLY A 54 5.54 -10.28 29.95
C GLY A 54 4.45 -9.24 29.70
N LYS A 55 3.75 -8.85 30.77
CA LYS A 55 2.55 -7.98 30.70
C LYS A 55 2.84 -6.53 30.25
N ASP A 56 4.10 -6.12 30.28
CA ASP A 56 4.51 -4.76 29.93
C ASP A 56 4.77 -4.57 28.43
N ASP A 57 4.98 -5.64 27.66
CA ASP A 57 5.12 -5.60 26.20
C ASP A 57 3.77 -5.83 25.52
N LEU A 58 2.90 -4.82 25.57
CA LEU A 58 1.59 -4.91 24.96
C LEU A 58 1.63 -4.84 23.43
N MET A 59 2.72 -4.32 22.84
CA MET A 59 2.86 -4.18 21.39
C MET A 59 3.17 -5.51 20.70
N ASN A 60 3.52 -6.55 21.45
CA ASN A 60 3.76 -7.89 20.92
C ASN A 60 3.01 -8.92 21.75
N PHE A 61 2.01 -9.57 21.15
CA PHE A 61 1.21 -10.58 21.83
C PHE A 61 0.86 -11.73 20.90
N GLU A 62 0.39 -12.83 21.48
CA GLU A 62 -0.10 -13.97 20.73
C GLU A 62 -1.60 -14.14 20.94
N VAL A 63 -2.31 -14.52 19.88
CA VAL A 63 -3.71 -14.93 19.93
C VAL A 63 -3.78 -16.38 19.52
N THR A 64 -4.39 -17.21 20.36
CA THR A 64 -4.67 -18.62 20.05
C THR A 64 -6.14 -18.79 19.76
N ILE A 65 -6.45 -19.41 18.63
CA ILE A 65 -7.81 -19.70 18.14
C ILE A 65 -8.01 -21.21 18.13
N ARG A 66 -9.12 -21.67 18.69
CA ARG A 66 -9.56 -23.07 18.74
C ARG A 66 -10.95 -23.21 18.13
N PRO A 67 -11.07 -23.32 16.80
CA PRO A 67 -12.37 -23.43 16.15
C PRO A 67 -13.18 -24.59 16.73
N ASP A 68 -14.44 -24.33 17.03
CA ASP A 68 -15.42 -25.27 17.55
C ASP A 68 -16.38 -25.80 16.47
N ASP A 69 -16.28 -25.28 15.25
CA ASP A 69 -16.97 -25.76 14.07
C ASP A 69 -16.08 -25.71 12.80
N GLY A 70 -16.68 -25.98 11.64
CA GLY A 70 -16.02 -25.93 10.35
C GLY A 70 -14.96 -27.03 10.11
N TYR A 71 -14.15 -26.84 9.08
CA TYR A 71 -13.13 -27.82 8.66
C TYR A 71 -12.02 -28.02 9.69
N TYR A 72 -11.76 -26.98 10.50
CA TYR A 72 -10.64 -26.90 11.43
C TYR A 72 -11.04 -27.14 12.88
N VAL A 73 -12.23 -27.69 13.11
CA VAL A 73 -12.73 -28.04 14.44
C VAL A 73 -11.72 -28.87 15.23
N ASN A 74 -11.55 -28.55 16.52
CA ASN A 74 -10.56 -29.13 17.44
C ASN A 74 -9.08 -28.79 17.13
N GLY A 75 -8.81 -27.99 16.09
CA GLY A 75 -7.49 -27.42 15.85
C GLY A 75 -7.08 -26.39 16.91
N THR A 76 -5.79 -26.08 16.99
CA THR A 76 -5.27 -24.97 17.82
C THR A 76 -4.27 -24.17 16.99
N PHE A 77 -4.60 -22.91 16.71
CA PHE A 77 -3.84 -22.05 15.81
C PHE A 77 -3.38 -20.80 16.54
N THR A 78 -2.07 -20.61 16.64
CA THR A 78 -1.47 -19.46 17.32
C THR A 78 -0.99 -18.44 16.31
N PHE A 79 -1.32 -17.18 16.55
CA PHE A 79 -0.96 -16.03 15.73
C PHE A 79 -0.15 -15.04 16.56
N THR A 80 0.93 -14.52 16.00
CA THR A 80 1.71 -13.42 16.59
C THR A 80 1.19 -12.10 16.05
N PHE A 81 0.95 -11.14 16.94
CA PHE A 81 0.58 -9.77 16.64
C PHE A 81 1.74 -8.86 17.01
N GLN A 82 2.12 -8.00 16.07
CA GLN A 82 3.10 -6.94 16.27
C GLN A 82 2.48 -5.59 15.90
N ILE A 83 2.35 -4.72 16.90
CA ILE A 83 1.73 -3.40 16.78
C ILE A 83 2.81 -2.35 16.57
N SER A 84 2.66 -1.50 15.56
CA SER A 84 3.56 -0.38 15.33
C SER A 84 3.19 0.85 16.18
N SER A 85 4.13 1.77 16.37
CA SER A 85 3.90 3.00 17.12
C SER A 85 2.90 3.95 16.46
N ILE A 86 2.55 3.72 15.18
CA ILE A 86 1.59 4.52 14.41
C ILE A 86 0.17 3.90 14.37
N TYR A 87 -0.07 2.81 15.11
CA TYR A 87 -1.42 2.30 15.36
C TYR A 87 -2.34 3.43 15.89
N PRO A 88 -3.61 3.55 15.45
CA PRO A 88 -4.38 2.67 14.57
C PRO A 88 -4.30 3.04 13.07
N HIS A 89 -3.41 3.93 12.67
CA HIS A 89 -3.31 4.34 11.27
C HIS A 89 -2.70 3.25 10.37
N GLU A 90 -1.83 2.42 10.94
CA GLU A 90 -1.34 1.19 10.33
C GLU A 90 -1.96 -0.03 11.02
N ALA A 91 -2.29 -1.07 10.24
CA ALA A 91 -2.79 -2.32 10.76
C ALA A 91 -1.70 -3.08 11.56
N PRO A 92 -2.08 -3.90 12.55
CA PRO A 92 -1.19 -4.87 13.18
C PRO A 92 -0.56 -5.82 12.16
N LYS A 93 0.74 -6.14 12.33
CA LYS A 93 1.37 -7.22 11.59
C LYS A 93 1.02 -8.55 12.25
N VAL A 94 0.32 -9.42 11.52
CA VAL A 94 -0.14 -10.72 12.02
C VAL A 94 0.51 -11.85 11.24
N LYS A 95 1.04 -12.85 11.96
CA LYS A 95 1.55 -14.10 11.37
C LYS A 95 1.01 -15.32 12.09
N CYS A 96 0.67 -16.37 11.35
CA CYS A 96 0.36 -17.67 11.90
C CYS A 96 1.65 -18.42 12.27
N LYS A 97 1.78 -18.79 13.54
CA LYS A 97 2.90 -19.59 14.06
C LYS A 97 2.67 -21.08 13.84
N THR A 98 1.41 -21.51 13.86
CA THR A 98 1.03 -22.90 13.60
C THR A 98 1.10 -23.20 12.10
N LYS A 99 1.88 -24.21 11.71
CA LYS A 99 1.84 -24.72 10.33
C LYS A 99 0.47 -25.33 10.06
N VAL A 100 -0.23 -24.85 9.04
CA VAL A 100 -1.59 -25.28 8.72
C VAL A 100 -1.79 -25.43 7.22
N TYR A 101 -2.60 -26.41 6.82
CA TYR A 101 -3.11 -26.51 5.45
C TYR A 101 -4.34 -25.62 5.31
N HIS A 102 -4.17 -24.41 4.78
CA HIS A 102 -5.23 -23.41 4.72
C HIS A 102 -5.15 -22.55 3.44
N PRO A 103 -6.27 -22.24 2.75
CA PRO A 103 -6.28 -21.42 1.53
C PRO A 103 -5.62 -20.04 1.71
N ASN A 104 -5.93 -19.34 2.80
CA ASN A 104 -5.46 -17.97 3.05
C ASN A 104 -4.24 -17.87 3.97
N ILE A 105 -3.55 -18.96 4.28
CA ILE A 105 -2.33 -18.94 5.10
C ILE A 105 -1.23 -19.72 4.38
N ASP A 106 -0.06 -19.10 4.22
CA ASP A 106 1.09 -19.78 3.62
C ASP A 106 1.97 -20.52 4.64
N LEU A 107 2.97 -21.23 4.13
CA LEU A 107 3.91 -22.02 4.93
C LEU A 107 4.87 -21.17 5.77
N ASP A 108 5.01 -19.89 5.43
CA ASP A 108 5.87 -18.93 6.12
C ASP A 108 5.08 -18.16 7.19
N GLY A 109 3.79 -18.51 7.37
CA GLY A 109 2.89 -17.96 8.37
C GLY A 109 2.18 -16.68 7.94
N ASN A 110 2.33 -16.23 6.70
CA ASN A 110 1.63 -15.03 6.25
C ASN A 110 0.13 -15.31 6.10
N VAL A 111 -0.69 -14.33 6.47
CA VAL A 111 -2.15 -14.42 6.44
C VAL A 111 -2.70 -13.48 5.37
N CYS A 112 -3.66 -13.96 4.58
CA CYS A 112 -4.48 -13.12 3.73
C CYS A 112 -5.82 -12.86 4.41
N LEU A 113 -5.93 -11.69 5.01
CA LEU A 113 -7.15 -11.16 5.61
C LEU A 113 -7.24 -9.69 5.18
N ASN A 114 -8.27 -9.34 4.44
CA ASN A 114 -8.49 -8.02 3.84
C ASN A 114 -8.37 -6.86 4.85
N ILE A 115 -8.92 -7.03 6.06
CA ILE A 115 -8.85 -6.00 7.11
C ILE A 115 -7.45 -5.83 7.72
N LEU A 116 -6.46 -6.66 7.37
CA LEU A 116 -5.06 -6.43 7.69
C LEU A 116 -4.31 -5.69 6.57
N ARG A 117 -5.00 -5.32 5.49
CA ARG A 117 -4.46 -4.75 4.27
C ARG A 117 -5.36 -3.64 3.74
N GLU A 118 -6.03 -3.84 2.61
CA GLU A 118 -6.82 -2.86 1.89
C GLU A 118 -8.05 -2.35 2.65
N ASP A 119 -8.66 -3.20 3.48
CA ASP A 119 -9.88 -2.84 4.21
C ASP A 119 -9.60 -2.36 5.65
N TRP A 120 -8.32 -2.22 6.02
CA TRP A 120 -7.96 -1.64 7.31
C TRP A 120 -8.42 -0.19 7.39
N LYS A 121 -9.09 0.14 8.49
CA LYS A 121 -9.47 1.51 8.82
C LYS A 121 -9.12 1.76 10.29
N PRO A 122 -8.69 2.97 10.67
CA PRO A 122 -8.40 3.31 12.07
C PRO A 122 -9.57 3.09 13.05
N VAL A 123 -10.81 2.95 12.56
CA VAL A 123 -11.98 2.61 13.36
C VAL A 123 -12.04 1.12 13.75
N LEU A 124 -11.38 0.25 12.99
CA LEU A 124 -11.25 -1.17 13.33
C LEU A 124 -10.29 -1.34 14.52
N ASN A 125 -10.45 -2.44 15.24
CA ASN A 125 -9.73 -2.72 16.49
C ASN A 125 -9.21 -4.17 16.52
N ILE A 126 -8.41 -4.48 17.55
CA ILE A 126 -7.85 -5.83 17.75
C ILE A 126 -8.95 -6.90 17.78
N ASN A 127 -10.10 -6.61 18.39
CA ASN A 127 -11.24 -7.52 18.44
C ASN A 127 -11.70 -7.91 17.02
N THR A 128 -11.87 -6.93 16.14
CA THR A 128 -12.30 -7.13 14.75
C THR A 128 -11.33 -8.02 13.97
N ILE A 129 -10.02 -7.85 14.20
CA ILE A 129 -9.00 -8.71 13.59
C ILE A 129 -9.14 -10.15 14.08
N ILE A 130 -9.31 -10.34 15.39
CA ILE A 130 -9.43 -11.69 15.96
C ILE A 130 -10.68 -12.40 15.44
N TYR A 131 -11.82 -11.70 15.30
CA TYR A 131 -13.01 -12.24 14.64
C TYR A 131 -12.75 -12.58 13.17
N GLY A 132 -12.07 -11.71 12.42
CA GLY A 132 -11.70 -12.00 11.03
C GLY A 132 -10.80 -13.24 10.90
N LEU A 133 -9.82 -13.40 11.78
CA LEU A 133 -8.98 -14.59 11.83
C LEU A 133 -9.78 -15.84 12.21
N TYR A 134 -10.70 -15.75 13.17
CA TYR A 134 -11.59 -16.86 13.53
C TYR A 134 -12.44 -17.27 12.33
N HIS A 135 -13.03 -16.31 11.62
CA HIS A 135 -13.83 -16.57 10.42
C HIS A 135 -13.06 -17.22 9.29
N LEU A 136 -11.75 -16.97 9.13
CA LEU A 136 -10.96 -17.71 8.15
C LEU A 136 -10.97 -19.22 8.42
N PHE A 137 -11.07 -19.67 9.67
CA PHE A 137 -11.14 -21.09 10.01
C PHE A 137 -12.56 -21.66 9.93
N THR A 138 -13.59 -20.88 10.24
CA THR A 138 -14.98 -21.36 10.13
C THR A 138 -15.45 -21.34 8.67
N GLU A 139 -15.03 -20.34 7.90
CA GLU A 139 -15.41 -20.07 6.51
C GLU A 139 -14.18 -19.70 5.65
N PRO A 140 -13.35 -20.67 5.25
CA PRO A 140 -12.16 -20.40 4.46
C PRO A 140 -12.49 -19.85 3.06
N ASN A 141 -11.72 -18.87 2.58
CA ASN A 141 -11.97 -18.19 1.31
C ASN A 141 -11.03 -18.68 0.19
N HIS A 142 -11.57 -19.07 -0.96
CA HIS A 142 -10.79 -19.50 -2.13
C HIS A 142 -10.51 -18.42 -3.19
N GLU A 143 -11.07 -17.21 -3.06
CA GLU A 143 -10.98 -16.13 -4.06
C GLU A 143 -9.60 -15.43 -4.07
N ASP A 144 -8.98 -15.23 -2.90
CA ASP A 144 -7.63 -14.66 -2.79
C ASP A 144 -6.68 -15.55 -1.95
N PRO A 145 -6.23 -16.69 -2.51
CA PRO A 145 -5.51 -17.69 -1.75
C PRO A 145 -3.99 -17.48 -1.76
N LEU A 146 -3.38 -17.59 -0.59
CA LEU A 146 -1.92 -17.75 -0.47
C LEU A 146 -1.48 -19.19 -0.76
N ASN A 147 -2.36 -20.15 -0.48
CA ASN A 147 -2.18 -21.56 -0.80
C ASN A 147 -3.16 -21.96 -1.91
N ARG A 148 -2.72 -21.81 -3.16
CA ARG A 148 -3.54 -22.08 -4.35
C ARG A 148 -4.03 -23.52 -4.44
N GLU A 149 -3.25 -24.49 -3.95
CA GLU A 149 -3.67 -25.89 -3.94
C GLU A 149 -4.80 -26.12 -2.94
N ALA A 150 -4.67 -25.61 -1.71
CA ALA A 150 -5.73 -25.68 -0.71
C ALA A 150 -7.04 -25.04 -1.19
N ALA A 151 -6.93 -23.88 -1.85
CA ALA A 151 -8.08 -23.19 -2.43
C ALA A 151 -8.73 -23.95 -3.58
N ALA A 152 -7.95 -24.51 -4.49
CA ALA A 152 -8.46 -25.32 -5.59
C ALA A 152 -9.18 -26.58 -5.06
N VAL A 153 -8.60 -27.29 -4.09
CA VAL A 153 -9.26 -28.46 -3.49
C VAL A 153 -10.53 -28.07 -2.73
N LEU A 154 -10.53 -26.94 -2.02
CA LEU A 154 -11.74 -26.43 -1.36
C LEU A 154 -12.87 -26.15 -2.37
N ARG A 155 -12.54 -25.47 -3.47
CA ARG A 155 -13.50 -25.15 -4.54
C ARG A 155 -14.02 -26.39 -5.25
N ASP A 156 -13.11 -27.29 -5.65
CA ASP A 156 -13.44 -28.39 -6.56
C ASP A 156 -13.92 -29.64 -5.82
N ASN A 157 -13.46 -29.87 -4.57
CA ASN A 157 -13.81 -31.04 -3.78
C ASN A 157 -13.73 -30.80 -2.26
N PRO A 158 -14.79 -30.20 -1.67
CA PRO A 158 -14.86 -29.90 -0.23
C PRO A 158 -14.62 -31.10 0.69
N LYS A 159 -15.04 -32.32 0.30
CA LYS A 159 -14.81 -33.54 1.09
C LYS A 159 -13.34 -33.94 1.12
N MET A 160 -12.65 -33.81 -0.01
CA MET A 160 -11.20 -34.03 -0.07
C MET A 160 -10.45 -32.97 0.73
N PHE A 161 -10.91 -31.71 0.65
CA PHE A 161 -10.36 -30.63 1.45
C PHE A 161 -10.45 -30.93 2.96
N GLU A 162 -11.63 -31.34 3.44
CA GLU A 162 -11.84 -31.75 4.84
C GLU A 162 -10.90 -32.90 5.23
N SER A 163 -10.78 -33.93 4.39
CA SER A 163 -9.87 -35.05 4.64
C SER A 163 -8.41 -34.60 4.73
N ASN A 164 -8.00 -33.66 3.88
CA ASN A 164 -6.64 -33.10 3.90
C ASN A 164 -6.41 -32.27 5.16
N VAL A 165 -7.35 -31.39 5.53
CA VAL A 165 -7.26 -30.60 6.76
C VAL A 165 -7.09 -31.50 7.99
N ARG A 166 -7.93 -32.53 8.15
CA ARG A 166 -7.83 -33.49 9.26
C ARG A 166 -6.48 -34.20 9.31
N ARG A 167 -5.95 -34.62 8.15
CA ARG A 167 -4.63 -35.26 8.07
C ARG A 167 -3.50 -34.31 8.44
N ALA A 168 -3.54 -33.07 7.95
CA ALA A 168 -2.56 -32.05 8.30
C ALA A 168 -2.57 -31.73 9.81
N MET A 169 -3.75 -31.58 10.41
CA MET A 169 -3.89 -31.32 11.85
C MET A 169 -3.37 -32.50 12.70
N ALA A 170 -3.49 -33.74 12.21
CA ALA A 170 -2.92 -34.93 12.85
C ALA A 170 -1.39 -35.07 12.69
N GLY A 171 -0.71 -34.07 12.09
CA GLY A 171 0.74 -34.11 11.85
C GLY A 171 1.17 -35.04 10.72
N ILE A 172 0.21 -35.60 9.96
CA ILE A 172 0.53 -36.45 8.81
C ILE A 172 0.98 -35.53 7.68
N MET A 173 2.24 -35.69 7.25
CA MET A 173 2.75 -34.97 6.10
C MET A 173 1.91 -35.27 4.85
N ILE A 174 1.13 -34.28 4.43
CA ILE A 174 0.56 -34.24 3.09
C ILE A 174 1.72 -34.06 2.12
N LYS A 175 1.72 -34.76 0.99
CA LYS A 175 2.75 -34.64 -0.07
C LYS A 175 3.03 -33.17 -0.48
N LEU A 176 2.09 -32.27 -0.22
CA LEU A 176 2.20 -30.82 -0.30
C LEU A 176 3.47 -30.24 0.36
N PHE A 177 3.84 -30.69 1.56
CA PHE A 177 5.02 -30.18 2.26
C PHE A 177 6.34 -30.69 1.66
N LYS A 178 6.31 -31.88 1.03
CA LYS A 178 7.47 -32.46 0.35
C LYS A 178 7.81 -31.73 -0.95
N VAL A 179 6.86 -31.05 -1.59
CA VAL A 179 7.13 -30.33 -2.84
C VAL A 179 8.01 -29.11 -2.58
N LYS A 180 7.85 -28.38 -1.47
CA LYS A 180 8.71 -27.22 -1.14
C LYS A 180 10.09 -27.66 -0.60
N GLU A 181 10.19 -28.76 0.15
CA GLU A 181 11.49 -29.36 0.53
C GLU A 181 12.24 -29.88 -0.70
N LYS A 182 11.55 -30.60 -1.59
CA LYS A 182 12.13 -31.07 -2.85
C LYS A 182 12.47 -29.92 -3.79
N GLN A 183 11.69 -28.83 -3.82
CA GLN A 183 12.04 -27.60 -4.55
C GLN A 183 13.21 -26.84 -3.92
N ARG A 184 13.41 -26.93 -2.60
CA ARG A 184 14.55 -26.35 -1.89
C ARG A 184 15.83 -27.17 -2.11
N GLU A 185 15.72 -28.50 -2.06
CA GLU A 185 16.79 -29.45 -2.40
C GLU A 185 17.15 -29.43 -3.90
N LEU A 186 16.17 -29.25 -4.79
CA LEU A 186 16.41 -29.05 -6.23
C LEU A 186 17.06 -27.69 -6.51
N ALA A 187 16.75 -26.65 -5.73
CA ALA A 187 17.38 -25.33 -5.83
C ALA A 187 18.82 -25.33 -5.29
N GLU A 188 19.12 -26.16 -4.28
CA GLU A 188 20.47 -26.35 -3.73
C GLU A 188 21.36 -27.23 -4.63
N ASN A 189 20.78 -28.10 -5.47
CA ASN A 189 21.53 -28.98 -6.39
C ASN A 189 21.64 -28.49 -7.84
N SER A 190 20.99 -27.39 -8.23
CA SER A 190 21.12 -26.81 -9.57
C SER A 190 22.26 -25.80 -9.65
N ASN A 191 23.48 -26.31 -9.82
CA ASN A 191 24.56 -25.53 -10.44
C ASN A 191 24.15 -25.22 -11.90
N GLY A 192 23.87 -23.93 -12.20
CA GLY A 192 24.01 -23.42 -13.58
C GLY A 192 22.75 -22.99 -14.35
N LYS A 193 21.65 -22.57 -13.71
CA LYS A 193 20.66 -21.70 -14.38
C LYS A 193 20.39 -20.45 -13.53
N PRO A 194 20.37 -19.25 -14.12
CA PRO A 194 20.08 -18.03 -13.36
C PRO A 194 18.68 -18.16 -12.74
N PRO A 195 18.50 -17.74 -11.49
CA PRO A 195 17.24 -17.91 -10.79
C PRO A 195 16.15 -17.14 -11.53
N VAL A 196 15.02 -17.80 -11.81
CA VAL A 196 13.78 -17.10 -12.19
C VAL A 196 13.48 -16.13 -11.04
N LYS A 197 13.62 -14.83 -11.29
CA LYS A 197 13.32 -13.80 -10.30
C LYS A 197 11.89 -14.02 -9.80
N LYS A 198 11.74 -14.36 -8.52
CA LYS A 198 10.43 -14.31 -7.86
C LYS A 198 9.92 -12.88 -7.97
N GLN A 199 8.81 -12.70 -8.68
CA GLN A 199 8.22 -11.38 -8.82
C GLN A 199 7.74 -10.87 -7.46
N SER A 200 8.06 -9.62 -7.14
CA SER A 200 7.60 -8.96 -5.92
C SER A 200 6.07 -8.71 -5.97
N ALA A 201 5.44 -8.50 -4.81
CA ALA A 201 4.02 -8.14 -4.76
C ALA A 201 3.71 -6.88 -5.57
N GLY A 202 4.61 -5.89 -5.54
CA GLY A 202 4.49 -4.67 -6.36
C GLY A 202 4.63 -4.92 -7.85
N GLU A 203 5.53 -5.83 -8.28
CA GLU A 203 5.61 -6.24 -9.68
C GLU A 203 4.33 -6.96 -10.12
N LEU A 204 3.81 -7.88 -9.31
CA LEU A 204 2.55 -8.57 -9.61
C LEU A 204 1.37 -7.60 -9.72
N ARG A 205 1.30 -6.63 -8.79
CA ARG A 205 0.26 -5.60 -8.82
C ARG A 205 0.39 -4.71 -10.05
N LEU A 206 1.60 -4.24 -10.36
CA LEU A 206 1.84 -3.43 -11.55
C LEU A 206 1.50 -4.18 -12.83
N HIS A 207 1.85 -5.47 -12.92
CA HIS A 207 1.47 -6.32 -14.05
C HIS A 207 -0.04 -6.32 -14.29
N LYS A 208 -0.83 -6.45 -13.20
CA LYS A 208 -2.29 -6.39 -13.28
C LYS A 208 -2.74 -5.02 -13.78
N ASP A 209 -2.25 -3.94 -13.17
CA ASP A 209 -2.61 -2.57 -13.55
C ASP A 209 -2.30 -2.25 -15.02
N ILE A 210 -1.14 -2.71 -15.53
CA ILE A 210 -0.75 -2.56 -16.94
C ILE A 210 -1.65 -3.40 -17.86
N SER A 211 -2.02 -4.62 -17.46
CA SER A 211 -2.92 -5.48 -18.26
C SER A 211 -4.36 -4.98 -18.34
N GLU A 212 -4.79 -4.20 -17.35
CA GLU A 212 -6.14 -3.63 -17.23
C GLU A 212 -6.18 -2.14 -17.69
N LEU A 213 -5.10 -1.62 -18.29
CA LEU A 213 -5.07 -0.26 -18.79
C LEU A 213 -6.17 -0.03 -19.83
N ASN A 214 -7.03 0.94 -19.55
CA ASN A 214 -8.05 1.42 -20.47
C ASN A 214 -7.85 2.92 -20.69
N LEU A 215 -6.94 3.24 -21.61
CA LEU A 215 -6.48 4.60 -21.87
C LEU A 215 -7.29 5.27 -23.00
N PRO A 216 -7.54 6.58 -22.91
CA PRO A 216 -7.99 7.37 -24.05
C PRO A 216 -7.01 7.24 -25.23
N LYS A 217 -7.50 7.42 -26.46
CA LYS A 217 -6.65 7.41 -27.67
C LYS A 217 -5.54 8.46 -27.66
N THR A 218 -5.74 9.50 -26.85
CA THR A 218 -4.82 10.60 -26.60
C THR A 218 -3.67 10.22 -25.65
N CYS A 219 -3.71 9.04 -25.03
CA CYS A 219 -2.68 8.57 -24.11
C CYS A 219 -2.01 7.30 -24.63
N SER A 220 -0.69 7.21 -24.49
CA SER A 220 0.08 6.02 -24.88
C SER A 220 1.18 5.71 -23.87
N ILE A 221 1.41 4.44 -23.60
CA ILE A 221 2.49 3.95 -22.74
C ILE A 221 3.66 3.42 -23.57
N SER A 222 4.89 3.59 -23.09
CA SER A 222 6.11 3.07 -23.70
C SER A 222 7.12 2.64 -22.64
N PHE A 223 7.96 1.65 -22.97
CA PHE A 223 8.96 1.08 -22.09
C PHE A 223 10.36 1.30 -22.69
N PRO A 224 10.99 2.45 -22.45
CA PRO A 224 12.22 2.84 -23.15
C PRO A 224 13.41 1.93 -22.83
N ASN A 225 13.41 1.29 -21.67
CA ASN A 225 14.45 0.36 -21.23
C ASN A 225 14.19 -1.11 -21.66
N GLY A 226 13.18 -1.34 -22.51
CA GLY A 226 12.75 -2.67 -22.93
C GLY A 226 11.60 -3.22 -22.08
N LYS A 227 10.97 -4.30 -22.57
CA LYS A 227 9.75 -4.88 -21.98
C LYS A 227 9.95 -5.54 -20.61
N ASP A 228 11.21 -5.77 -20.21
CA ASP A 228 11.55 -6.44 -18.97
C ASP A 228 11.69 -5.47 -17.77
N ASP A 229 11.83 -4.16 -18.03
CA ASP A 229 11.84 -3.11 -16.99
C ASP A 229 10.46 -2.48 -16.85
N LEU A 230 9.52 -3.24 -16.30
CA LEU A 230 8.14 -2.75 -16.13
C LEU A 230 8.01 -1.68 -15.05
N MET A 231 8.95 -1.63 -14.10
CA MET A 231 8.91 -0.67 -12.98
C MET A 231 9.30 0.74 -13.41
N ASN A 232 9.82 0.93 -14.63
CA ASN A 232 10.14 2.23 -15.20
C ASN A 232 9.56 2.34 -16.60
N PHE A 233 8.60 3.23 -16.78
CA PHE A 233 7.95 3.43 -18.08
C PHE A 233 7.62 4.89 -18.31
N GLU A 234 7.28 5.22 -19.56
CA GLU A 234 6.86 6.56 -19.95
C GLU A 234 5.42 6.55 -20.45
N VAL A 235 4.65 7.54 -20.02
CA VAL A 235 3.30 7.81 -20.53
C VAL A 235 3.34 9.12 -21.30
N THR A 236 2.85 9.09 -22.54
CA THR A 236 2.69 10.28 -23.38
C THR A 236 1.22 10.64 -23.46
N ILE A 237 0.90 11.90 -23.18
CA ILE A 237 -0.45 12.47 -23.22
C ILE A 237 -0.51 13.52 -24.33
N ARG A 238 -1.54 13.45 -25.17
CA ARG A 238 -1.85 14.38 -26.25
C ARG A 238 -3.26 14.95 -26.08
N PRO A 239 -3.44 16.01 -25.29
CA PRO A 239 -4.77 16.57 -25.04
C PRO A 239 -5.44 16.95 -26.36
N ASP A 240 -6.72 16.56 -26.50
CA ASP A 240 -7.55 16.87 -27.67
C ASP A 240 -8.51 18.04 -27.42
N ASP A 241 -8.52 18.59 -26.21
CA ASP A 241 -9.29 19.76 -25.80
C ASP A 241 -8.51 20.59 -24.75
N GLY A 242 -9.02 21.79 -24.45
CA GLY A 242 -8.46 22.72 -23.47
C GLY A 242 -7.29 23.54 -23.99
N TYR A 243 -6.61 24.23 -23.07
CA TYR A 243 -5.52 25.15 -23.41
C TYR A 243 -4.33 24.47 -24.10
N TYR A 244 -4.15 23.18 -23.86
CA TYR A 244 -2.98 22.40 -24.27
C TYR A 244 -3.24 21.49 -25.48
N VAL A 245 -4.33 21.73 -26.20
CA VAL A 245 -4.69 20.97 -27.40
C VAL A 245 -3.53 20.90 -28.41
N ASN A 246 -3.34 19.74 -29.02
CA ASN A 246 -2.24 19.39 -29.94
C ASN A 246 -0.83 19.31 -29.30
N GLY A 247 -0.69 19.53 -27.99
CA GLY A 247 0.56 19.31 -27.29
C GLY A 247 0.88 17.82 -27.13
N THR A 248 2.16 17.50 -26.95
CA THR A 248 2.65 16.17 -26.59
C THR A 248 3.48 16.25 -25.31
N PHE A 249 2.97 15.66 -24.23
CA PHE A 249 3.56 15.72 -22.90
C PHE A 249 3.95 14.31 -22.42
N THR A 250 5.23 14.11 -22.15
CA THR A 250 5.76 12.81 -21.73
C THR A 250 6.08 12.84 -20.24
N PHE A 251 5.63 11.81 -19.53
CA PHE A 251 5.83 11.61 -18.10
C PHE A 251 6.60 10.32 -17.85
N THR A 252 7.60 10.38 -16.97
CA THR A 252 8.29 9.19 -16.47
C THR A 252 7.57 8.68 -15.23
N PHE A 253 7.31 7.38 -15.19
CA PHE A 253 6.79 6.65 -14.05
C PHE A 253 7.90 5.77 -13.49
N GLN A 254 8.17 5.90 -12.20
CA GLN A 254 9.07 5.03 -11.45
C GLN A 254 8.29 4.37 -10.31
N ILE A 255 8.13 3.06 -10.40
CA ILE A 255 7.37 2.24 -9.45
C ILE A 255 8.34 1.67 -8.41
N SER A 256 8.05 1.88 -7.12
CA SER A 256 8.85 1.29 -6.05
C SER A 256 8.45 -0.17 -5.80
N SER A 257 9.34 -0.95 -5.20
CA SER A 257 9.07 -2.36 -4.87
C SER A 257 7.96 -2.56 -3.82
N ILE A 258 7.56 -1.48 -3.14
CA ILE A 258 6.47 -1.48 -2.14
C ILE A 258 5.14 -1.00 -2.72
N TYR A 259 5.06 -0.75 -4.02
CA TYR A 259 3.79 -0.55 -4.73
C TYR A 259 2.83 -1.71 -4.42
N PRO A 260 1.53 -1.47 -4.18
CA PRO A 260 0.77 -0.21 -4.28
C PRO A 260 0.72 0.62 -2.98
N HIS A 261 1.50 0.29 -1.95
CA HIS A 261 1.46 1.02 -0.68
C HIS A 261 2.10 2.40 -0.77
N GLU A 262 3.09 2.57 -1.64
CA GLU A 262 3.64 3.88 -2.03
C GLU A 262 3.17 4.24 -3.44
N ALA A 263 2.87 5.52 -3.66
CA ALA A 263 2.50 6.02 -4.98
C ALA A 263 3.68 5.90 -5.96
N PRO A 264 3.40 5.71 -7.26
CA PRO A 264 4.39 5.89 -8.31
C PRO A 264 5.03 7.28 -8.25
N LYS A 265 6.36 7.35 -8.44
CA LYS A 265 7.03 8.64 -8.64
C LYS A 265 6.83 9.04 -10.10
N VAL A 266 6.14 10.16 -10.31
CA VAL A 266 5.83 10.69 -11.65
C VAL A 266 6.50 12.04 -11.85
N LYS A 267 7.19 12.21 -12.97
CA LYS A 267 7.76 13.49 -13.41
C LYS A 267 7.43 13.78 -14.87
N CYS A 268 7.15 15.03 -15.19
CA CYS A 268 7.01 15.51 -16.56
C CYS A 268 8.39 15.72 -17.19
N LYS A 269 8.71 14.99 -18.27
CA LYS A 269 9.91 15.23 -19.09
C LYS A 269 9.77 16.45 -19.99
N THR A 270 8.55 16.74 -20.43
CA THR A 270 8.28 17.89 -21.31
C THR A 270 8.26 19.18 -20.48
N LYS A 271 9.17 20.12 -20.77
CA LYS A 271 9.12 21.45 -20.15
C LYS A 271 7.88 22.20 -20.63
N VAL A 272 6.96 22.52 -19.72
CA VAL A 272 5.64 23.09 -20.05
C VAL A 272 5.30 24.25 -19.14
N TYR A 273 4.60 25.25 -19.70
CA TYR A 273 4.03 26.34 -18.91
C TYR A 273 2.67 25.88 -18.33
N HIS A 274 2.65 25.45 -17.08
CA HIS A 274 1.48 24.84 -16.45
C HIS A 274 1.36 25.18 -14.96
N PRO A 275 0.16 25.47 -14.40
CA PRO A 275 -0.01 25.78 -12.97
C PRO A 275 0.49 24.69 -12.02
N ASN A 276 0.17 23.42 -12.31
CA ASN A 276 0.47 22.28 -11.46
C ASN A 276 1.78 21.52 -11.82
N ILE A 277 2.60 22.04 -12.74
CA ILE A 277 3.88 21.42 -13.11
C ILE A 277 4.98 22.49 -13.06
N ASP A 278 6.06 22.21 -12.34
CA ASP A 278 7.20 23.13 -12.27
C ASP A 278 8.22 22.92 -13.41
N LEU A 279 9.26 23.75 -13.45
CA LEU A 279 10.30 23.70 -14.48
C LEU A 279 11.22 22.48 -14.35
N ASP A 280 11.24 21.82 -13.19
CA ASP A 280 12.00 20.58 -12.94
C ASP A 280 11.17 19.33 -13.24
N GLY A 281 9.93 19.51 -13.71
CA GLY A 281 9.01 18.45 -14.08
C GLY A 281 8.27 17.81 -12.91
N ASN A 282 8.34 18.37 -11.70
CA ASN A 282 7.54 17.86 -10.59
C ASN A 282 6.06 18.18 -10.84
N VAL A 283 5.19 17.24 -10.49
CA VAL A 283 3.75 17.35 -10.70
C VAL A 283 3.03 17.50 -9.37
N CYS A 284 2.10 18.43 -9.29
CA CYS A 284 1.13 18.53 -8.20
C CYS A 284 -0.17 17.86 -8.63
N LEU A 285 -0.30 16.61 -8.24
CA LEU A 285 -1.52 15.81 -8.38
C LEU A 285 -1.72 15.12 -7.02
N ASN A 286 -2.83 15.45 -6.35
CA ASN A 286 -3.14 15.00 -4.99
C ASN A 286 -3.03 13.47 -4.81
N ILE A 287 -3.50 12.70 -5.79
CA ILE A 287 -3.43 11.23 -5.76
C ILE A 287 -2.01 10.66 -5.90
N LEU A 288 -0.99 11.47 -6.18
CA LEU A 288 0.42 11.07 -6.12
C LEU A 288 1.05 11.36 -4.75
N ARG A 289 0.29 11.91 -3.80
CA ARG A 289 0.75 12.39 -2.50
C ARG A 289 -0.23 11.99 -1.40
N GLU A 290 -0.90 12.96 -0.76
CA GLU A 290 -1.78 12.76 0.39
C GLU A 290 -3.04 11.93 0.10
N ASP A 291 -3.54 11.96 -1.13
CA ASP A 291 -4.75 11.22 -1.52
C ASP A 291 -4.45 9.87 -2.16
N TRP A 292 -3.17 9.47 -2.23
CA TRP A 292 -2.81 8.14 -2.69
C TRP A 292 -3.40 7.07 -1.79
N LYS A 293 -4.03 6.06 -2.39
CA LYS A 293 -4.51 4.87 -1.70
C LYS A 293 -4.13 3.64 -2.51
N PRO A 294 -3.79 2.50 -1.87
CA PRO A 294 -3.45 1.27 -2.58
C PRO A 294 -4.51 0.76 -3.55
N VAL A 295 -5.78 1.17 -3.40
CA VAL A 295 -6.88 0.85 -4.33
C VAL A 295 -6.76 1.59 -5.67
N LEU A 296 -6.07 2.73 -5.72
CA LEU A 296 -5.81 3.46 -6.96
C LEU A 296 -4.79 2.71 -7.81
N ASN A 297 -4.90 2.86 -9.13
CA ASN A 297 -4.09 2.14 -10.10
C ASN A 297 -3.41 3.09 -11.09
N ILE A 298 -2.54 2.54 -11.95
CA ILE A 298 -1.85 3.32 -12.99
C ILE A 298 -2.84 4.05 -13.91
N ASN A 299 -3.99 3.44 -14.20
CA ASN A 299 -5.02 4.06 -15.03
C ASN A 299 -5.55 5.35 -14.40
N THR A 300 -5.91 5.33 -13.11
CA THR A 300 -6.38 6.51 -12.37
C THR A 300 -5.36 7.65 -12.38
N ILE A 301 -4.06 7.34 -12.25
CA ILE A 301 -3.00 8.34 -12.33
C ILE A 301 -2.97 8.97 -13.72
N ILE A 302 -3.03 8.17 -14.79
CA ILE A 302 -2.98 8.67 -16.16
C ILE A 302 -4.20 9.56 -16.46
N TYR A 303 -5.39 9.20 -15.99
CA TYR A 303 -6.57 10.07 -16.06
C TYR A 303 -6.37 11.36 -15.26
N GLY A 304 -5.82 11.29 -14.05
CA GLY A 304 -5.52 12.49 -13.25
C GLY A 304 -4.54 13.43 -13.96
N LEU A 305 -3.48 12.89 -14.56
CA LEU A 305 -2.53 13.67 -15.37
C LEU A 305 -3.20 14.27 -16.63
N TYR A 306 -4.07 13.52 -17.29
CA TYR A 306 -4.85 14.00 -18.43
C TYR A 306 -5.71 15.20 -18.02
N HIS A 307 -6.41 15.09 -16.89
CA HIS A 307 -7.28 16.14 -16.37
C HIS A 307 -6.53 17.41 -15.99
N LEU A 308 -5.25 17.33 -15.58
CA LEU A 308 -4.45 18.53 -15.36
C LEU A 308 -4.35 19.39 -16.64
N PHE A 309 -4.31 18.77 -17.83
CA PHE A 309 -4.24 19.53 -19.08
C PHE A 309 -5.60 20.02 -19.58
N THR A 310 -6.68 19.27 -19.36
CA THR A 310 -8.02 19.73 -19.78
C THR A 310 -8.59 20.75 -18.80
N GLU A 311 -8.29 20.60 -17.51
CA GLU A 311 -8.80 21.39 -16.39
C GLU A 311 -7.65 21.78 -15.42
N PRO A 312 -6.73 22.66 -15.84
CA PRO A 312 -5.63 23.09 -14.99
C PRO A 312 -6.13 23.79 -13.72
N ASN A 313 -5.54 23.44 -12.58
CA ASN A 313 -5.99 23.91 -11.27
C ASN A 313 -5.08 25.03 -10.73
N HIS A 314 -5.68 26.17 -10.39
CA HIS A 314 -4.97 27.30 -9.77
C HIS A 314 -4.92 27.24 -8.22
N GLU A 315 -5.67 26.33 -7.59
CA GLU A 315 -5.62 26.04 -6.16
C GLU A 315 -4.44 25.08 -5.89
N ASP A 316 -3.47 25.52 -5.09
CA ASP A 316 -2.18 24.85 -4.81
C ASP A 316 -1.24 24.60 -6.02
N PRO A 317 -0.79 25.67 -6.71
CA PRO A 317 0.05 25.57 -7.89
C PRO A 317 1.54 25.45 -7.54
N LEU A 318 2.28 24.68 -8.34
CA LEU A 318 3.75 24.71 -8.32
C LEU A 318 4.28 25.91 -9.08
N ASN A 319 3.60 26.32 -10.15
CA ASN A 319 3.89 27.52 -10.92
C ASN A 319 2.88 28.61 -10.56
N ARG A 320 3.21 29.40 -9.53
CA ARG A 320 2.34 30.47 -9.00
C ARG A 320 2.02 31.54 -10.04
N GLU A 321 2.95 31.83 -10.94
CA GLU A 321 2.76 32.82 -12.00
C GLU A 321 1.73 32.33 -13.01
N ALA A 322 1.88 31.09 -13.50
CA ALA A 322 0.91 30.47 -14.41
C ALA A 322 -0.49 30.40 -13.80
N ALA A 323 -0.59 30.02 -12.53
CA ALA A 323 -1.86 29.96 -11.81
C ALA A 323 -2.52 31.34 -11.63
N ALA A 324 -1.73 32.37 -11.31
CA ALA A 324 -2.24 33.74 -11.20
C ALA A 324 -2.78 34.24 -12.55
N VAL A 325 -2.05 34.00 -13.65
CA VAL A 325 -2.54 34.39 -14.99
C VAL A 325 -3.79 33.60 -15.38
N LEU A 326 -3.86 32.29 -15.07
CA LEU A 326 -5.06 31.48 -15.32
C LEU A 326 -6.28 32.05 -14.57
N ARG A 327 -6.12 32.41 -13.29
CA ARG A 327 -7.19 32.98 -12.47
C ARG A 327 -7.63 34.36 -12.93
N ASP A 328 -6.66 35.26 -13.16
CA ASP A 328 -6.93 36.69 -13.35
C ASP A 328 -7.18 37.05 -14.82
N ASN A 329 -6.59 36.31 -15.77
CA ASN A 329 -6.74 36.56 -17.21
C ASN A 329 -6.59 35.27 -18.05
N PRO A 330 -7.65 34.44 -18.15
CA PRO A 330 -7.64 33.20 -18.92
C PRO A 330 -7.21 33.35 -20.40
N LYS A 331 -7.52 34.47 -21.04
CA LYS A 331 -7.10 34.74 -22.43
C LYS A 331 -5.59 34.94 -22.55
N MET A 332 -4.98 35.66 -21.61
CA MET A 332 -3.53 35.80 -21.56
C MET A 332 -2.86 34.47 -21.25
N PHE A 333 -3.45 33.67 -20.34
CA PHE A 333 -2.97 32.33 -20.04
C PHE A 333 -2.94 31.46 -21.31
N GLU A 334 -4.03 31.43 -22.08
CA GLU A 334 -4.10 30.73 -23.36
C GLU A 334 -3.01 31.21 -24.35
N SER A 335 -2.83 32.52 -24.49
CA SER A 335 -1.77 33.07 -25.35
C SER A 335 -0.36 32.66 -24.89
N ASN A 336 -0.13 32.59 -23.58
CA ASN A 336 1.15 32.13 -23.01
C ASN A 336 1.38 30.64 -23.27
N VAL A 337 0.35 29.81 -23.07
CA VAL A 337 0.41 28.36 -23.35
C VAL A 337 0.76 28.13 -24.82
N ARG A 338 0.03 28.74 -25.75
CA ARG A 338 0.31 28.61 -27.20
C ARG A 338 1.73 29.01 -27.58
N ARG A 339 2.21 30.13 -27.03
CA ARG A 339 3.58 30.63 -27.27
C ARG A 339 4.64 29.70 -26.68
N ALA A 340 4.42 29.18 -25.48
CA ALA A 340 5.33 28.23 -24.86
C ALA A 340 5.39 26.92 -25.67
N MET A 341 4.24 26.38 -26.05
CA MET A 341 4.13 25.13 -26.81
C MET A 341 4.74 25.21 -28.22
N ALA A 342 4.69 26.39 -28.86
CA ALA A 342 5.33 26.63 -30.16
C ALA A 342 6.87 26.75 -30.09
N GLY A 343 7.46 26.81 -28.88
CA GLY A 343 8.89 27.00 -28.68
C GLY A 343 9.27 28.46 -28.51
N GLY A 344 8.85 29.08 -27.41
CA GLY A 344 9.00 30.52 -27.19
C GLY A 344 9.20 30.91 -25.73
N TYR A 345 9.38 32.22 -25.51
CA TYR A 345 9.52 32.80 -24.18
C TYR A 345 8.17 33.17 -23.58
N VAL A 346 8.00 32.84 -22.30
CA VAL A 346 6.97 33.44 -21.42
C VAL A 346 7.72 34.09 -20.27
N GLY A 347 7.62 35.43 -20.18
CA GLY A 347 8.50 36.21 -19.32
C GLY A 347 9.96 36.01 -19.72
N GLN A 348 10.81 35.59 -18.78
CA GLN A 348 12.23 35.33 -19.02
C GLN A 348 12.55 33.85 -19.29
N THR A 349 11.55 32.96 -19.24
CA THR A 349 11.76 31.52 -19.38
C THR A 349 11.47 31.07 -20.80
N PHE A 350 12.45 30.43 -21.43
CA PHE A 350 12.27 29.74 -22.71
C PHE A 350 11.67 28.35 -22.50
N PHE A 351 10.63 28.03 -23.27
CA PHE A 351 10.00 26.71 -23.33
C PHE A 351 10.33 26.06 -24.67
N THR A 352 10.77 24.80 -24.65
CA THR A 352 11.02 24.01 -25.85
C THR A 352 9.71 23.66 -26.52
N ARG A 353 9.68 23.65 -27.86
CA ARG A 353 8.51 23.27 -28.64
C ARG A 353 8.01 21.87 -28.25
N CYS A 354 6.71 21.73 -28.04
CA CYS A 354 6.07 20.47 -27.66
C CYS A 354 4.74 20.19 -28.39
N ILE A 355 4.49 20.88 -29.51
CA ILE A 355 3.42 20.54 -30.49
C ILE A 355 3.90 19.57 -31.55
#